data_AF-G1WF73-F1
#
_entry.id   AF-G1WF73-F1
#
_cell.length_a   1.000
_cell.length_b   1.000
_cell.length_c   1.000
_cell.angle_alpha   90.00
_cell.angle_beta   90.00
_cell.angle_gamma   90.00
#
_symmetry.space_group_name_H-M   'P 1'
#
loop_
_entity.id
_entity.type
_entity.pdbx_description
1 polymer ?
#
loop_
_entity_poly.entity_id
_entity_poly.type
_entity_poly.pdbx_seq_one_letter_code
_entity_poly.pdbx_strand_id
1 'polypeptide(L)' 'MAKTYRKMKEEFLYKLELFYRNFGSDWSIEDFSSDRNVQEFLKNYLLTLEEKGIVEIIENNKFRIKNLPSSIMSSIL' A
#
# COMPACT_ATOMS: atom_id res chain seq x y z
N MET A 1 -0.24 -6.72 19.71
CA MET A 1 0.14 -5.64 18.78
C MET A 1 0.73 -6.13 17.46
N ALA A 2 1.78 -6.97 17.43
CA ALA A 2 2.40 -7.43 16.16
C ALA A 2 1.43 -8.12 15.17
N LYS A 3 0.50 -8.93 15.69
CA LYS A 3 -0.54 -9.60 14.88
C LYS A 3 -1.48 -8.62 14.15
N THR A 4 -1.69 -7.43 14.71
CA THR A 4 -2.56 -6.39 14.14
C THR A 4 -1.90 -5.74 12.92
N TYR A 5 -0.61 -5.39 13.02
CA TYR A 5 0.13 -4.75 11.92
C TYR A 5 0.30 -5.66 10.71
N ARG A 6 0.53 -6.97 10.92
CA ARG A 6 0.60 -7.94 9.82
C ARG A 6 -0.71 -7.98 9.02
N LYS A 7 -1.84 -8.08 9.72
CA LYS A 7 -3.18 -8.10 9.09
C LYS A 7 -3.44 -6.83 8.30
N MET A 8 -3.07 -5.66 8.84
CA MET A 8 -3.19 -4.39 8.15
C MET A 8 -2.35 -4.33 6.86
N LYS A 9 -1.12 -4.86 6.88
CA LYS A 9 -0.30 -4.96 5.66
C LYS A 9 -0.95 -5.86 4.62
N GLU A 10 -1.37 -7.06 5.01
CA GLU A 10 -2.02 -8.02 4.12
C GLU A 10 -3.30 -7.43 3.48
N GLU A 11 -4.15 -6.78 4.29
CA GLU A 11 -5.35 -6.09 3.79
C GLU A 11 -5.02 -4.94 2.84
N PHE A 12 -3.97 -4.16 3.14
CA PHE A 12 -3.54 -3.06 2.28
C PHE A 12 -3.01 -3.58 0.93
N LEU A 13 -2.14 -4.59 0.92
CA LEU A 13 -1.62 -5.20 -0.30
C LEU A 13 -2.74 -5.79 -1.16
N TYR A 14 -3.71 -6.45 -0.52
CA TYR A 14 -4.89 -6.96 -1.22
C TYR A 14 -5.69 -5.83 -1.90
N LYS A 15 -5.92 -4.71 -1.21
CA LYS A 15 -6.60 -3.55 -1.79
C LYS A 15 -5.81 -2.93 -2.95
N LEU A 16 -4.49 -2.78 -2.82
CA LEU A 16 -3.63 -2.28 -3.91
C LEU A 16 -3.78 -3.13 -5.16
N GLU A 17 -3.75 -4.45 -5.00
CA GLU A 17 -3.92 -5.38 -6.12
C GLU A 17 -5.29 -5.26 -6.77
N LEU A 18 -6.36 -5.22 -5.96
CA LEU A 18 -7.71 -5.06 -6.45
C LEU A 18 -7.89 -3.72 -7.19
N PHE A 19 -7.33 -2.63 -6.66
CA PHE A 19 -7.45 -1.30 -7.25
C PHE A 19 -6.71 -1.19 -8.57
N TYR A 20 -5.46 -1.65 -8.61
CA TYR A 20 -4.66 -1.64 -9.84
C TYR A 20 -5.32 -2.42 -10.98
N ARG A 21 -5.92 -3.58 -10.66
CA ARG A 21 -6.55 -4.45 -11.67
C ARG A 21 -7.88 -3.91 -12.20
N ASN A 22 -8.59 -3.06 -11.45
CA ASN A 22 -9.98 -2.71 -11.76
C ASN A 22 -10.25 -1.22 -11.96
N PHE A 23 -9.47 -0.33 -11.34
CA PHE A 23 -9.85 1.07 -11.19
C PHE A 23 -8.74 2.07 -11.55
N GLY A 24 -7.49 1.61 -11.71
CA GLY A 24 -6.36 2.45 -12.12
C GLY A 24 -5.22 2.45 -11.10
N SER A 25 -4.18 3.23 -11.39
CA SER A 25 -2.92 3.17 -10.65
C SER A 25 -2.76 4.26 -9.59
N ASP A 26 -3.48 5.37 -9.67
CA ASP A 26 -3.19 6.56 -8.88
C ASP A 26 -4.19 6.70 -7.73
N TRP A 27 -3.67 6.78 -6.51
CA TRP A 27 -4.48 6.71 -5.30
C TRP A 27 -3.93 7.59 -4.18
N SER A 28 -4.81 7.92 -3.23
CA SER A 28 -4.45 8.58 -1.99
C SER A 28 -4.61 7.62 -0.80
N ILE A 29 -3.84 7.82 0.26
CA ILE A 29 -3.94 7.01 1.49
C ILE A 29 -5.33 7.15 2.14
N GLU A 30 -5.97 8.30 1.98
CA GLU A 30 -7.33 8.59 2.43
C GLU A 30 -8.37 7.68 1.76
N ASP A 31 -8.11 7.14 0.57
CA ASP A 31 -9.00 6.19 -0.11
C ASP A 31 -9.01 4.82 0.59
N PHE A 32 -8.00 4.53 1.41
CA PHE A 32 -7.85 3.24 2.09
C PHE A 32 -8.34 3.25 3.53
N SER A 33 -8.29 4.41 4.20
CA SER A 33 -8.69 4.58 5.60
C SER A 33 -8.94 6.04 5.96
N SER A 34 -9.93 6.30 6.81
CA SER A 34 -10.15 7.60 7.47
C SER A 34 -9.48 7.71 8.85
N ASP A 35 -8.93 6.61 9.39
CA ASP A 35 -8.25 6.59 10.69
C ASP A 35 -6.81 7.10 10.55
N ARG A 36 -6.46 8.18 11.26
CA ARG A 36 -5.14 8.84 11.18
C ARG A 36 -3.98 7.92 11.56
N ASN A 37 -4.14 7.06 12.57
CA ASN A 37 -3.08 6.15 12.99
C ASN A 37 -2.83 5.08 11.91
N VAL A 38 -3.91 4.61 11.27
CA VAL A 38 -3.81 3.70 10.13
C VAL A 38 -3.14 4.40 8.96
N GLN A 39 -3.52 5.65 8.64
CA GLN A 39 -2.89 6.40 7.57
C GLN A 39 -1.39 6.60 7.79
N GLU A 40 -0.96 6.96 9.00
CA GLU A 40 0.47 7.08 9.33
C GLU A 40 1.20 5.74 9.19
N PHE A 41 0.59 4.64 9.65
CA PHE A 41 1.15 3.31 9.43
C PHE A 41 1.31 2.99 7.94
N LEU A 42 0.30 3.29 7.11
CA LEU A 42 0.33 3.04 5.67
C LEU A 42 1.36 3.93 4.97
N LYS A 43 1.54 5.20 5.38
CA LYS A 43 2.61 6.07 4.88
C LYS A 43 3.98 5.44 5.06
N ASN A 44 4.26 4.98 6.28
CA ASN A 44 5.53 4.31 6.57
C ASN A 44 5.70 3.03 5.76
N TYR A 45 4.62 2.28 5.54
CA TYR A 45 4.70 1.05 4.77
C TYR A 45 4.84 1.30 3.26
N LEU A 46 4.29 2.39 2.72
CA LEU A 46 4.44 2.79 1.33
C LEU A 46 5.91 3.05 0.97
N LEU A 47 6.72 3.59 1.89
CA LEU A 47 8.17 3.73 1.69
C LEU A 47 8.83 2.37 1.39
N THR A 48 8.48 1.33 2.15
CA THR A 48 8.97 -0.03 1.89
C THR A 48 8.50 -0.57 0.54
N LEU A 49 7.28 -0.22 0.12
CA LEU A 49 6.74 -0.65 -1.18
C LEU A 49 7.39 0.10 -2.35
N GLU A 50 7.76 1.36 -2.14
CA GLU A 50 8.50 2.17 -3.11
C GLU A 50 9.91 1.64 -3.32
N GLU A 51 10.64 1.33 -2.25
CA GLU A 51 11.96 0.68 -2.32
C GLU A 51 11.92 -0.64 -3.10
N LYS A 52 10.78 -1.34 -3.06
CA LYS A 52 10.55 -2.59 -3.78
C LYS A 52 10.00 -2.39 -5.20
N GLY A 53 9.78 -1.15 -5.63
CA GLY A 53 9.26 -0.81 -6.96
C GLY A 53 7.80 -1.19 -7.18
N ILE A 54 7.01 -1.38 -6.12
CA ILE A 54 5.55 -1.63 -6.21
C ILE A 54 4.79 -0.35 -6.43
N VAL A 55 5.18 0.70 -5.72
CA VAL A 55 4.55 2.01 -5.80
C VAL A 55 5.61 3.07 -6.10
N GLU A 56 5.14 4.24 -6.52
CA GLU A 56 5.91 5.49 -6.59
C GLU A 56 5.12 6.54 -5.81
N ILE A 57 5.77 7.19 -4.85
CA ILE A 57 5.19 8.30 -4.10
C ILE A 57 5.24 9.53 -5.00
N ILE A 58 4.08 10.15 -5.23
CA ILE A 58 3.96 11.35 -6.07
C ILE A 58 4.06 12.60 -5.20
N GLU A 59 3.20 12.69 -4.19
CA GLU A 59 3.14 13.80 -3.24
C GLU A 59 2.61 13.26 -1.92
N ASN A 60 3.21 13.60 -0.77
CA ASN A 60 2.79 13.28 0.61
C ASN A 60 1.90 12.02 0.82
N ASN A 61 0.61 12.08 0.44
CA ASN A 61 -0.38 11.02 0.65
C ASN A 61 -0.84 10.33 -0.66
N LYS A 62 -0.43 10.81 -1.82
CA LYS A 62 -0.72 10.24 -3.13
C LYS A 62 0.44 9.42 -3.67
N PHE A 63 0.10 8.31 -4.29
CA PHE A 63 1.04 7.38 -4.86
C PHE A 63 0.46 6.72 -6.12
N ARG A 64 1.35 6.21 -6.96
CA ARG A 64 1.04 5.42 -8.15
C ARG A 64 1.48 3.98 -7.94
N ILE A 65 0.58 3.03 -8.20
CA ILE A 65 0.90 1.61 -8.24
C ILE A 65 1.59 1.32 -9.57
N LYS A 66 2.84 0.84 -9.51
CA LYS A 66 3.69 0.49 -10.67
C LYS A 66 3.68 -1.01 -10.95
N ASN A 67 3.60 -1.83 -9.92
CA ASN A 67 3.61 -3.29 -10.04
C ASN A 67 2.59 -3.92 -9.10
N LEU A 68 2.23 -5.16 -9.41
CA LEU A 68 1.32 -5.94 -8.58
C LEU A 68 2.03 -6.41 -7.30
N PRO A 69 1.44 -6.21 -6.10
CA PRO A 69 1.97 -6.78 -4.86
C PRO A 69 2.27 -8.28 -4.96
N SER A 70 1.37 -9.05 -5.61
CA SER A 70 1.56 -10.48 -5.87
C SER A 70 2.83 -10.81 -6.67
N SER A 71 3.32 -9.91 -7.52
CA SER A 71 4.55 -10.15 -8.29
C SER A 71 5.83 -10.16 -7.44
N ILE A 72 5.77 -9.65 -6.21
CA ILE A 72 6.95 -9.48 -5.33
C ILE A 72 6.68 -10.07 -3.92
N MET A 73 5.54 -10.76 -3.75
CA MET A 73 4.96 -11.17 -2.47
C MET A 73 5.83 -12.13 -1.66
N SER A 74 6.69 -12.91 -2.32
CA SER A 74 7.70 -13.76 -1.67
C SER A 74 8.79 -12.98 -0.92
N SER A 75 8.90 -11.66 -1.13
CA SER A 75 9.92 -10.81 -0.50
C SER A 75 9.37 -9.79 0.50
N ILE A 76 8.04 -9.67 0.63
CA ILE A 76 7.36 -8.58 1.37
C ILE A 76 6.75 -9.05 2.70
N LEU A 77 6.41 -10.33 2.78
CA LEU A 77 5.90 -11.01 3.97
C LEU A 77 7.02 -11.77 4.66
#